data_AF-A0A3D1HJE1-F1
#
_entry.id   AF-A0A3D1HJE1-F1
#
_cell.length_a   1.000
_cell.length_b   1.000
_cell.length_c   1.000
_cell.angle_alpha   90.00
_cell.angle_beta   90.00
_cell.angle_gamma   90.00
#
_symmetry.space_group_name_H-M   'P 1'
#
loop_
_entity.id
_entity.type
_entity.pdbx_description
1 polymer ?
#
loop_
_entity_poly.entity_id
_entity_poly.type
_entity_poly.pdbx_seq_one_letter_code
_entity_poly.pdbx_strand_id
1 'polypeptide(L)'
;MNIKKLGLIAMSMLCTVALLAQSANNKSTGILLVHYGTGNDRSRSVTIDKLDSIVAERFADCKVMEAYAAPSVIRMLGKRGIKKLSIPEALDSLKTLGCQRVVVQSTMLLDGVMTD
;
A
#
# COMPACT_ATOMS: atom_id res chain seq x y z
N MET A 1 8.33 29.22 -40.67
CA MET A 1 7.52 28.26 -39.89
C MET A 1 6.07 28.75 -39.92
N ASN A 2 5.12 27.95 -40.44
CA ASN A 2 3.74 28.41 -40.68
C ASN A 2 2.94 28.51 -39.38
N ILE A 3 2.11 29.55 -39.25
CA ILE A 3 1.23 29.84 -38.08
C ILE A 3 0.40 28.61 -37.66
N LYS A 4 -0.07 27.82 -38.63
CA LYS A 4 -0.81 26.57 -38.37
C LYS A 4 0.03 25.49 -37.66
N LYS A 5 1.33 25.38 -37.99
CA LYS A 5 2.25 24.45 -37.30
C LYS A 5 2.57 24.92 -35.89
N LEU A 6 2.68 26.23 -35.66
CA LEU A 6 2.92 26.78 -34.32
C LEU A 6 1.73 26.55 -33.38
N GLY A 7 0.50 26.72 -33.88
CA GLY A 7 -0.72 26.44 -33.12
C GLY A 7 -0.88 24.96 -32.75
N LEU A 8 -0.53 24.05 -33.66
CA LEU A 8 -0.60 22.60 -33.40
C LEU A 8 0.41 22.16 -32.34
N ILE A 9 1.63 22.72 -32.37
CA ILE A 9 2.66 22.43 -31.36
C ILE A 9 2.21 22.96 -29.98
N ALA A 10 1.71 24.19 -29.91
CA ALA A 10 1.21 24.78 -28.67
C ALA A 10 0.04 24.00 -28.05
N MET A 11 -0.90 23.53 -28.88
CA MET A 11 -2.03 22.70 -28.41
C MET A 11 -1.56 21.35 -27.87
N SER A 12 -0.59 20.71 -28.52
CA SER A 12 -0.01 19.45 -28.04
C SER A 12 0.73 19.62 -26.70
N MET A 13 1.44 20.73 -26.54
CA MET A 13 2.17 21.06 -25.31
C MET A 13 1.22 21.38 -24.15
N LEU A 14 0.10 22.06 -24.45
CA LEU A 14 -0.94 22.35 -23.46
C LEU A 14 -1.65 21.06 -23.00
N CYS A 15 -1.90 20.12 -23.91
CA CYS A 15 -2.43 18.80 -23.59
C CYS A 15 -1.48 17.99 -22.70
N THR A 16 -0.18 17.95 -23.01
CA THR A 16 0.78 17.19 -22.19
C THR A 16 0.94 17.78 -20.79
N VAL A 17 0.95 19.11 -20.66
CA VAL A 17 0.97 19.79 -19.35
C VAL A 17 -0.31 19.52 -18.56
N ALA A 18 -1.48 19.53 -19.20
CA ALA A 18 -2.75 19.21 -18.54
C ALA A 18 -2.82 17.75 -18.05
N LEU A 19 -2.28 16.79 -18.79
CA LEU A 19 -2.18 15.39 -18.33
C LEU A 19 -1.25 15.24 -17.12
N LEU A 20 -0.10 15.92 -17.14
CA LEU A 20 0.85 15.91 -16.00
C LEU A 20 0.26 16.60 -14.76
N ALA A 21 -0.49 17.69 -14.93
CA ALA A 21 -1.17 18.38 -13.84
C ALA A 21 -2.28 17.54 -13.19
N GLN A 22 -3.02 16.74 -13.99
CA GLN A 22 -4.01 15.80 -13.47
C GLN A 22 -3.38 14.65 -12.68
N SER A 23 -2.18 14.21 -13.05
CA SER A 23 -1.42 13.20 -12.30
C SER A 23 -0.89 13.72 -10.97
N ALA A 24 -0.68 15.04 -10.81
CA ALA A 24 -0.11 15.63 -9.60
C ALA A 24 -1.12 15.81 -8.45
N ASN A 25 -2.42 15.81 -8.74
CA ASN A 25 -3.45 16.15 -7.74
C ASN A 25 -4.25 14.94 -7.20
N ASN A 26 -3.92 13.71 -7.62
CA ASN A 26 -4.60 12.52 -7.12
C ASN A 26 -3.89 11.99 -5.87
N LYS A 27 -4.09 12.66 -4.73
CA LYS A 27 -3.52 12.26 -3.43
C LYS A 27 -4.08 10.88 -3.04
N SER A 28 -3.30 9.83 -3.27
CA SER A 28 -3.71 8.47 -2.93
C SER A 28 -3.69 8.25 -1.41
N THR A 29 -4.75 7.59 -0.90
CA THR A 29 -4.82 7.16 0.51
C THR A 29 -4.27 5.74 0.60
N GLY A 30 -3.35 5.52 1.54
CA GLY A 30 -2.87 4.20 1.92
C GLY A 30 -3.72 3.60 3.03
N ILE A 31 -3.91 2.29 3.00
CA ILE A 31 -4.45 1.50 4.11
C ILE A 31 -3.33 0.53 4.53
N LEU A 32 -2.95 0.57 5.80
CA LEU A 32 -2.01 -0.37 6.39
C LEU A 32 -2.78 -1.31 7.32
N LEU A 33 -2.86 -2.58 6.95
CA LEU A 33 -3.37 -3.65 7.79
C LEU A 33 -2.24 -4.21 8.65
N VAL A 34 -2.41 -4.18 9.97
CA VAL A 34 -1.41 -4.64 10.93
C VAL A 34 -1.92 -5.88 11.64
N HIS A 35 -1.25 -7.01 11.40
CA HIS A 35 -1.55 -8.28 12.04
C HIS A 35 -0.46 -8.62 13.06
N TYR A 36 -0.77 -9.43 14.07
CA TYR A 36 0.31 -10.09 14.81
C TYR A 36 1.15 -10.97 13.87
N GLY A 37 0.46 -11.72 13.02
CA GLY A 37 1.03 -12.67 12.07
C GLY A 37 0.92 -14.11 12.54
N THR A 38 1.12 -15.06 11.62
CA THR A 38 1.20 -16.49 11.96
C THR A 38 2.15 -17.24 11.04
N GLY A 39 2.86 -18.23 11.59
CA GLY A 39 3.65 -19.18 10.81
C GLY A 39 2.83 -20.28 10.15
N ASN A 40 1.58 -20.47 10.58
CA ASN A 40 0.71 -21.52 10.08
C ASN A 40 0.07 -21.10 8.75
N ASP A 41 0.39 -21.82 7.67
CA ASP A 41 -0.04 -21.45 6.32
C ASP A 41 -1.55 -21.54 6.13
N ARG A 42 -2.19 -22.58 6.68
CA ARG A 42 -3.65 -22.75 6.59
C ARG A 42 -4.37 -21.61 7.29
N SER A 43 -3.95 -21.28 8.51
CA SER A 43 -4.51 -20.18 9.29
C SER A 43 -4.32 -18.85 8.55
N ARG A 44 -3.10 -18.57 8.07
CA ARG A 44 -2.81 -17.35 7.30
C ARG A 44 -3.74 -17.21 6.08
N SER A 45 -3.89 -18.28 5.30
CA SER A 45 -4.71 -18.29 4.08
C SER A 45 -6.19 -18.02 4.33
N VAL A 46 -6.78 -18.61 5.39
CA VAL A 46 -8.22 -18.46 5.67
C VAL A 46 -8.55 -17.25 6.54
N THR A 47 -7.55 -16.53 7.06
CA THR A 47 -7.74 -15.35 7.92
C THR A 47 -7.12 -14.10 7.30
N ILE A 48 -5.81 -13.91 7.48
CA ILE A 48 -5.06 -12.70 7.09
C ILE A 48 -5.17 -12.47 5.58
N ASP A 49 -4.81 -13.46 4.76
CA ASP A 49 -4.81 -13.29 3.30
C ASP A 49 -6.24 -13.02 2.77
N LYS A 50 -7.26 -13.59 3.43
CA LYS A 50 -8.66 -13.38 3.08
C LYS A 50 -9.14 -11.97 3.45
N LEU A 51 -8.76 -11.47 4.63
CA LEU A 51 -9.08 -10.11 5.08
C LEU A 51 -8.40 -9.07 4.18
N ASP A 52 -7.12 -9.26 3.88
CA ASP A 52 -6.35 -8.37 2.99
C ASP A 52 -7.02 -8.27 1.62
N SER A 53 -7.46 -9.41 1.06
CA SER A 53 -8.18 -9.46 -0.21
C SER A 53 -9.51 -8.70 -0.13
N ILE A 54 -10.30 -8.88 0.94
CA ILE A 54 -11.58 -8.18 1.14
C ILE A 54 -11.35 -6.66 1.19
N VAL A 55 -10.32 -6.20 1.91
CA VAL A 55 -10.01 -4.78 2.03
C VAL A 55 -9.52 -4.21 0.70
N ALA A 56 -8.63 -4.91 0.00
CA ALA A 56 -8.14 -4.51 -1.31
C ALA A 56 -9.27 -4.41 -2.35
N GLU A 57 -10.22 -5.36 -2.36
CA GLU A 57 -11.40 -5.34 -3.22
C GLU A 57 -12.36 -4.19 -2.85
N ARG A 58 -12.62 -3.98 -1.55
CA ARG A 58 -13.60 -2.99 -1.08
C ARG A 58 -13.10 -1.55 -1.22
N PHE A 59 -11.79 -1.35 -1.17
CA PHE A 59 -11.12 -0.05 -1.23
C PHE A 59 -10.13 0.00 -2.41
N ALA A 60 -10.60 -0.34 -3.61
CA ALA A 60 -9.79 -0.43 -4.83
C ALA A 60 -9.08 0.90 -5.21
N ASP A 61 -9.59 2.05 -4.75
CA ASP A 61 -8.99 3.37 -4.97
C ASP A 61 -7.82 3.67 -4.01
N CYS A 62 -7.65 2.84 -2.97
CA CYS A 62 -6.60 2.97 -1.97
C CYS A 62 -5.41 2.05 -2.27
N LYS A 63 -4.22 2.41 -1.78
CA LYS A 63 -3.08 1.49 -1.73
C LYS A 63 -3.15 0.67 -0.45
N VAL A 64 -3.41 -0.62 -0.55
CA VAL A 64 -3.49 -1.51 0.62
C VAL A 64 -2.16 -2.23 0.80
N MET A 65 -1.62 -2.20 2.03
CA MET A 65 -0.39 -2.89 2.42
C MET A 65 -0.61 -3.67 3.71
N GLU A 66 0.10 -4.79 3.85
CA GLU A 66 0.12 -5.65 5.04
C GLU A 66 1.43 -5.42 5.81
N ALA A 67 1.36 -5.45 7.15
CA ALA A 67 2.52 -5.56 8.04
C ALA A 67 2.28 -6.57 9.17
N TYR A 68 3.34 -7.26 9.58
CA TYR A 68 3.34 -8.11 10.76
C TYR A 68 3.99 -7.39 11.93
N ALA A 69 3.36 -7.47 13.09
CA ALA A 69 3.85 -6.87 14.33
C ALA A 69 4.87 -7.77 15.05
N ALA A 70 4.78 -9.10 14.89
CA ALA A 70 5.63 -10.07 15.59
C ALA A 70 6.97 -10.31 14.85
N PRO A 71 8.13 -9.86 15.38
CA PRO A 71 9.41 -10.09 14.73
C PRO A 71 9.79 -11.58 14.68
N SER A 72 9.34 -12.37 15.66
CA SER A 72 9.51 -13.82 15.70
C SER A 72 8.84 -14.51 14.50
N VAL A 73 7.62 -14.09 14.15
CA VAL A 73 6.89 -14.61 12.99
C VAL A 73 7.55 -14.18 11.68
N ILE A 74 7.96 -12.91 11.56
CA ILE A 74 8.67 -12.41 10.37
C ILE A 74 9.95 -13.23 10.12
N ARG A 75 10.78 -13.44 11.15
CA ARG A 75 12.01 -14.24 11.03
C ARG A 75 11.73 -15.69 10.67
N MET A 76 10.72 -16.31 11.29
CA MET A 76 10.34 -17.69 10.99
C MET A 76 9.91 -17.85 9.53
N LEU A 77 9.06 -16.96 9.02
CA LEU A 77 8.63 -16.99 7.62
C LEU A 77 9.79 -16.67 6.68
N GLY A 78 10.68 -15.74 7.04
CA GLY A 78 11.89 -15.42 6.29
C GLY A 78 12.83 -16.63 6.12
N LYS A 79 13.00 -17.47 7.15
CA LYS A 79 13.74 -18.75 7.04
C LYS A 79 13.12 -19.73 6.03
N ARG A 80 11.83 -19.59 5.74
CA ARG A 80 11.08 -20.37 4.75
C ARG A 80 11.01 -19.69 3.38
N GLY A 81 11.70 -18.56 3.19
CA GLY A 81 11.66 -17.77 1.95
C GLY A 81 10.41 -16.91 1.79
N ILE A 82 9.57 -16.80 2.82
CA ILE A 82 8.33 -15.99 2.79
C ILE A 82 8.63 -14.64 3.44
N LYS A 83 8.70 -13.58 2.64
CA LYS A 83 8.93 -12.22 3.14
C LYS A 83 7.62 -11.62 3.66
N LYS A 84 7.63 -11.12 4.89
CA LYS A 84 6.57 -10.28 5.49
C LYS A 84 7.19 -8.97 5.95
N LEU A 85 6.51 -7.86 5.71
CA LEU A 85 6.99 -6.54 6.06
C LEU A 85 6.77 -6.28 7.56
N SER A 86 7.73 -5.61 8.18
CA SER A 86 7.50 -4.89 9.43
C SER A 86 6.68 -3.62 9.19
N ILE A 87 6.14 -3.03 10.26
CA ILE A 87 5.35 -1.79 10.19
C ILE A 87 6.14 -0.64 9.52
N PRO A 88 7.41 -0.36 9.88
CA PRO A 88 8.20 0.68 9.21
C PRO A 88 8.38 0.42 7.71
N GLU A 89 8.70 -0.82 7.31
CA GLU A 89 8.90 -1.17 5.90
C GLU A 89 7.60 -1.02 5.07
N ALA A 90 6.45 -1.35 5.65
CA ALA A 90 5.16 -1.17 5.00
C ALA A 90 4.76 0.31 4.88
N LEU A 91 5.07 1.13 5.87
CA LEU A 91 4.90 2.58 5.80
C LEU A 91 5.81 3.22 4.75
N ASP A 92 7.08 2.79 4.68
CA ASP A 92 8.00 3.23 3.64
C ASP A 92 7.49 2.84 2.25
N SER A 93 6.92 1.64 2.11
CA SER A 93 6.30 1.20 0.86
C SER A 93 5.12 2.09 0.46
N LEU A 94 4.22 2.43 1.39
CA LEU A 94 3.10 3.36 1.13
C LEU A 94 3.60 4.75 0.75
N LYS A 95 4.67 5.23 1.39
CA LYS A 95 5.32 6.50 1.06
C LYS A 95 5.90 6.48 -0.36
N THR A 96 6.60 5.42 -0.75
CA THR A 96 7.13 5.24 -2.12
C THR A 96 6.02 5.18 -3.16
N LEU A 97 4.84 4.64 -2.80
CA LEU A 97 3.64 4.63 -3.64
C LEU A 97 2.95 6.01 -3.75
N GLY A 98 3.50 7.06 -3.11
CA GLY A 98 2.97 8.42 -3.18
C GLY A 98 1.78 8.68 -2.25
N CYS A 99 1.53 7.80 -1.28
CA CYS A 99 0.45 8.00 -0.32
C CYS A 99 0.76 9.17 0.62
N GLN A 100 -0.13 10.16 0.69
CA GLN A 100 0.00 11.32 1.60
C GLN A 100 -0.81 11.15 2.88
N ARG A 101 -1.78 10.24 2.87
CA ARG A 101 -2.63 9.89 4.00
C ARG A 101 -2.56 8.39 4.18
N VAL A 102 -2.46 7.92 5.41
CA VAL A 102 -2.49 6.51 5.74
C VAL A 102 -3.54 6.28 6.83
N VAL A 103 -4.40 5.28 6.61
CA VAL A 103 -5.27 4.72 7.64
C VAL A 103 -4.61 3.43 8.12
N VAL A 104 -4.36 3.33 9.43
CA VAL A 104 -3.79 2.12 10.03
C VAL A 104 -4.91 1.37 10.74
N GLN A 105 -5.13 0.12 10.36
CA GLN A 105 -6.11 -0.75 11.00
C GLN A 105 -5.40 -1.99 11.56
N SER A 106 -5.37 -2.10 12.88
CA SER A 106 -4.91 -3.30 13.56
C SER A 106 -5.99 -4.39 13.54
N THR A 107 -5.57 -5.65 13.47
CA THR A 107 -6.44 -6.82 13.71
C THR A 107 -6.21 -7.45 15.08
N MET A 108 -5.54 -6.74 16.00
CA MET A 108 -5.41 -7.19 17.39
C MET A 108 -6.76 -7.06 18.11
N LEU A 109 -7.08 -8.06 18.93
CA LEU A 109 -8.33 -8.09 19.68
C LEU A 109 -8.28 -7.24 20.95
N LEU A 110 -7.08 -7.02 21.48
CA LEU A 110 -6.83 -6.29 22.72
C LEU A 110 -5.95 -5.09 22.44
N ASP A 111 -6.21 -4.00 23.14
CA ASP A 111 -5.35 -2.81 23.16
C ASP A 111 -4.30 -2.99 24.26
N GLY A 112 -3.18 -3.61 23.89
CA GLY A 112 -2.11 -3.92 24.83
C GLY A 112 -0.78 -4.15 24.13
N VAL A 113 0.30 -4.08 24.90
CA VAL A 113 1.64 -4.46 24.44
C VAL A 113 1.80 -5.96 24.64
N MET A 114 2.02 -6.69 23.55
CA MET A 114 2.43 -8.10 23.67
C MET A 114 3.86 -8.15 24.20
N THR A 115 4.00 -8.67 25.40
CA THR A 115 5.29 -9.06 25.98
C THR A 115 5.58 -10.49 25.54
N ASP A 116 6.47 -10.65 24.57
CA ASP A 116 7.05 -11.95 24.22
C ASP A 116 7.95 -12.48 25.36
#